data_AF-A0A9D4FWK5-F1
#
_entry.id   AF-A0A9D4FWK5-F1
#
_cell.length_a   1.000
_cell.length_b   1.000
_cell.length_c   1.000
_cell.angle_alpha   90.00
_cell.angle_beta   90.00
_cell.angle_gamma   90.00
#
_symmetry.space_group_name_H-M   'P 1'
#
loop_
_entity.id
_entity.type
_entity.pdbx_description
1 polymer ?
#
loop_
_entity_poly.entity_id
_entity_poly.type
_entity_poly.pdbx_seq_one_letter_code
_entity_poly.pdbx_strand_id
1 'polypeptide(L)'
;MHRPHHLFIDDVLDAYLVGAFLDVMDMEDVTSDPSSPPLLHLMSPKQQVRWLNEISLRIIDNLKLNELSSVNEPRDNLLALNAEDDQLKALKQEDIYKCPLSNRTYTCKQVSWFKKHLKKLHWTFHTVSTDVKATNAVQHVLFMSLLFRDTMDSYKMGDGERILRNAYFEWLFDSSVKHTKYELWLWRMISYVISILGVEDSFEYLWNMTVNLKGGIYNNIPNDNCVELQVNNIKRELATQGANKSYQSAKNICMTTQVVDAIREQLVRTSKTVRSRRERPVVDKTNDIVHMVKFLRQQGPVKDLAWKRYSSFKDPIKCIDADELHIWINRQKTIASILM
;
A
#
# COMPACT_ATOMS: atom_id res chain seq x y z
N MET A 1 -2.14 -1.66 17.53
CA MET A 1 -2.29 -3.13 17.43
C MET A 1 -0.89 -3.74 17.28
N HIS A 2 -0.40 -4.52 18.24
CA HIS A 2 0.93 -5.15 18.18
C HIS A 2 0.76 -6.54 17.56
N ARG A 3 1.00 -6.67 16.25
CA ARG A 3 0.94 -7.97 15.58
C ARG A 3 2.36 -8.53 15.48
N PRO A 4 2.71 -9.63 16.18
CA PRO A 4 4.06 -10.19 16.22
C PRO A 4 4.65 -10.44 14.83
N HIS A 5 3.80 -10.81 13.86
CA HIS A 5 4.19 -11.04 12.48
C HIS A 5 4.73 -9.79 11.77
N HIS A 6 4.23 -8.59 12.11
CA HIS A 6 4.71 -7.35 11.49
C HIS A 6 6.15 -7.05 11.93
N LEU A 7 6.43 -7.22 13.22
CA LEU A 7 7.77 -6.99 13.76
C LEU A 7 8.78 -7.94 13.15
N PHE A 8 8.41 -9.20 12.98
CA PHE A 8 9.28 -10.17 12.31
C PHE A 8 9.60 -9.77 10.86
N ILE A 9 8.61 -9.30 10.10
CA ILE A 9 8.82 -8.84 8.72
C ILE A 9 9.74 -7.62 8.68
N ASP A 10 9.59 -6.67 9.60
CA ASP A 10 10.50 -5.53 9.73
C ASP A 10 11.93 -5.97 10.06
N ASP A 11 12.09 -6.92 10.99
CA ASP A 11 13.41 -7.41 11.40
C ASP A 11 14.10 -8.18 10.25
N VAL A 12 13.33 -8.96 9.48
CA VAL A 12 13.82 -9.61 8.26
C VAL A 12 14.24 -8.57 7.23
N LEU A 13 13.41 -7.56 6.96
CA LEU A 13 13.74 -6.49 6.03
C LEU A 13 15.02 -5.76 6.45
N ASP A 14 15.17 -5.41 7.73
CA ASP A 14 16.36 -4.75 8.26
C ASP A 14 17.61 -5.61 8.08
N ALA A 15 17.54 -6.92 8.32
CA ALA A 15 18.65 -7.83 8.09
C ALA A 15 19.08 -7.87 6.61
N TYR A 16 18.13 -7.87 5.67
CA TYR A 16 18.43 -7.82 4.24
C TYR A 16 19.04 -6.47 3.82
N LEU A 17 18.50 -5.35 4.32
CA LEU A 17 19.01 -4.01 4.04
C LEU A 17 20.43 -3.82 4.58
N VAL A 18 20.69 -4.25 5.82
CA VAL A 18 22.02 -4.19 6.44
C VAL A 18 22.98 -5.10 5.68
N GLY A 19 22.58 -6.35 5.39
CA GLY A 19 23.43 -7.27 4.64
C GLY A 19 23.78 -6.75 3.24
N ALA A 20 22.81 -6.17 2.53
CA ALA A 20 23.06 -5.52 1.24
C ALA A 20 23.94 -4.28 1.36
N PHE A 21 23.80 -3.47 2.43
CA PHE A 21 24.71 -2.36 2.71
C PHE A 21 26.15 -2.86 2.90
N LEU A 22 26.36 -3.94 3.66
CA LEU A 22 27.69 -4.53 3.83
C LEU A 22 28.28 -4.99 2.49
N ASP A 23 27.47 -5.62 1.63
CA ASP A 23 27.92 -6.04 0.30
C ASP A 23 28.22 -4.84 -0.62
N VAL A 24 27.44 -3.75 -0.54
CA VAL A 24 27.65 -2.50 -1.31
C VAL A 24 28.89 -1.74 -0.85
N MET A 25 29.21 -1.80 0.44
CA MET A 25 30.33 -1.10 1.06
C MET A 25 31.58 -1.96 1.22
N ASP A 26 31.53 -3.21 0.73
CA ASP A 26 32.63 -4.18 0.77
C ASP A 26 33.12 -4.47 2.20
N MET A 27 32.16 -4.68 3.11
CA MET A 27 32.39 -4.95 4.54
C MET A 27 32.19 -6.43 4.87
N GLU A 28 33.06 -7.03 5.69
CA GLU A 28 32.96 -8.45 6.10
C GLU A 28 31.87 -8.67 7.14
N ASP A 29 31.68 -7.73 8.06
CA ASP A 29 30.62 -7.74 9.06
C ASP A 29 30.22 -6.32 9.51
N VAL A 30 29.27 -6.23 10.43
CA VAL A 30 28.73 -4.95 10.95
C VAL A 30 29.77 -4.17 11.75
N THR A 31 30.86 -4.80 12.19
CA THR A 31 31.95 -4.15 12.94
C THR A 31 33.11 -3.71 12.06
N SER A 32 33.11 -4.12 10.80
CA SER A 32 34.15 -3.78 9.82
C SER A 32 34.02 -2.32 9.38
N ASP A 33 35.14 -1.69 9.01
CA ASP A 33 35.11 -0.39 8.34
C ASP A 33 34.84 -0.57 6.85
N PRO A 34 34.07 0.33 6.19
CA PRO A 34 33.87 0.28 4.75
C PRO A 34 35.19 0.56 4.01
N SER A 35 35.41 -0.10 2.87
CA SER A 35 36.62 0.08 2.04
C SER A 35 36.83 1.52 1.55
N SER A 36 35.78 2.34 1.54
CA SER A 36 35.86 3.77 1.26
C SER A 36 34.89 4.55 2.17
N PRO A 37 35.33 4.90 3.39
CA PRO A 37 34.46 5.52 4.38
C PRO A 37 34.09 6.95 3.96
N PRO A 38 32.79 7.32 4.01
CA PRO A 38 32.40 8.70 3.80
C PRO A 38 32.88 9.57 4.97
N LEU A 39 33.43 10.74 4.67
CA LEU A 39 33.77 11.74 5.69
C LEU A 39 32.51 12.54 6.10
N LEU A 40 31.50 11.86 6.64
CA LEU A 40 30.17 12.44 6.92
C LEU A 40 30.24 13.69 7.82
N HIS A 41 31.16 13.71 8.78
CA HIS A 41 31.34 14.83 9.70
C HIS A 41 31.86 16.11 9.01
N LEU A 42 32.49 16.00 7.83
CA LEU A 42 32.93 17.13 7.01
C LEU A 42 31.88 17.54 5.97
N MET A 43 30.82 16.75 5.80
CA MET A 43 29.75 17.02 4.84
C MET A 43 28.69 17.92 5.46
N SER A 44 28.17 18.87 4.67
CA SER A 44 26.95 19.60 5.02
C SER A 44 25.73 18.66 5.11
N PRO A 45 24.65 19.05 5.80
CA PRO A 45 23.43 18.23 5.88
C PRO A 45 22.87 17.85 4.50
N LYS A 46 22.94 18.75 3.52
CA LYS A 46 22.51 18.46 2.13
C LYS A 46 23.38 17.39 1.46
N GLN A 47 24.69 17.44 1.69
CA GLN A 47 25.63 16.43 1.17
C GLN A 47 25.42 15.08 1.84
N GLN A 48 25.17 15.04 3.16
CA GLN A 48 24.83 13.82 3.88
C GLN A 48 23.55 13.18 3.34
N VAL A 49 22.49 13.96 3.13
CA VAL A 49 21.23 13.47 2.54
C VAL A 49 21.46 12.92 1.13
N ARG A 50 22.24 13.64 0.31
CA ARG A 50 22.59 13.17 -1.04
C ARG A 50 23.33 11.83 -0.99
N TRP A 51 24.35 11.71 -0.13
CA TRP A 51 25.10 10.48 0.05
C TRP A 51 24.21 9.32 0.52
N LEU A 52 23.32 9.57 1.50
CA LEU A 52 22.36 8.58 1.98
C LEU A 52 21.43 8.09 0.85
N ASN A 53 20.96 9.00 0.00
CA ASN A 53 20.15 8.65 -1.16
C ASN A 53 20.94 7.82 -2.18
N GLU A 54 22.18 8.20 -2.48
CA GLU A 54 23.06 7.46 -3.40
C GLU A 54 23.34 6.04 -2.90
N ILE A 55 23.61 5.87 -1.61
CA ILE A 55 23.78 4.54 -1.00
C ILE A 55 22.47 3.74 -1.01
N SER A 56 21.35 4.38 -0.68
CA SER A 56 20.04 3.73 -0.69
C SER A 56 19.71 3.19 -2.08
N LEU A 57 19.98 3.95 -3.13
CA LEU A 57 19.82 3.50 -4.52
C LEU A 57 20.72 2.29 -4.82
N ARG A 58 21.99 2.32 -4.40
CA ARG A 58 22.91 1.17 -4.57
C ARG A 58 22.44 -0.09 -3.83
N ILE A 59 21.84 0.06 -2.64
CA ILE A 59 21.24 -1.07 -1.90
C ILE A 59 20.05 -1.64 -2.66
N ILE A 60 19.16 -0.78 -3.15
CA ILE A 60 17.97 -1.18 -3.93
C ILE A 60 18.40 -1.90 -5.21
N ASP A 61 19.43 -1.40 -5.90
CA ASP A 61 20.04 -2.04 -7.08
C ASP A 61 20.69 -3.38 -6.74
N ASN A 62 21.44 -3.45 -5.63
CA ASN A 62 22.07 -4.69 -5.16
C ASN A 62 21.03 -5.78 -4.88
N LEU A 63 19.94 -5.42 -4.20
CA LEU A 63 18.81 -6.31 -3.93
C LEU A 63 17.94 -6.57 -5.17
N LYS A 64 18.23 -5.91 -6.31
CA LYS A 64 17.49 -5.96 -7.58
C LYS A 64 16.00 -5.64 -7.41
N LEU A 65 15.69 -4.73 -6.50
CA LEU A 65 14.31 -4.29 -6.26
C LEU A 65 13.81 -3.32 -7.35
N ASN A 66 14.72 -2.73 -8.12
CA ASN A 66 14.40 -1.89 -9.28
C ASN A 66 14.00 -2.69 -10.53
N GLU A 67 14.22 -4.01 -10.55
CA GLU A 67 13.86 -4.88 -11.67
C GLU A 67 12.36 -5.24 -11.72
N LEU A 68 11.50 -4.44 -11.09
CA LEU A 68 10.03 -4.47 -11.19
C LEU A 68 9.50 -4.08 -12.59
N SER A 69 10.28 -4.37 -13.63
CA SER A 69 9.82 -4.45 -15.03
C SER A 69 8.51 -5.23 -15.19
N SER A 70 8.16 -6.08 -14.20
CA SER A 70 6.87 -6.75 -14.06
C SER A 70 5.66 -5.84 -13.91
N VAL A 71 5.78 -4.55 -13.55
CA VAL A 71 4.63 -3.60 -13.49
C VAL A 71 4.42 -2.88 -14.83
N ASN A 72 5.49 -2.73 -15.62
CA ASN A 72 5.40 -2.10 -16.94
C ASN A 72 4.56 -2.92 -17.91
N GLU A 73 4.68 -4.26 -17.89
CA GLU A 73 3.90 -5.13 -18.76
C GLU A 73 2.38 -5.04 -18.49
N PRO A 74 1.87 -5.17 -17.26
CA PRO A 74 0.47 -4.88 -16.94
C PRO A 74 0.05 -3.47 -17.36
N ARG A 75 0.90 -2.46 -17.15
CA ARG A 75 0.60 -1.08 -17.58
C ARG A 75 0.45 -0.98 -19.10
N ASP A 76 1.38 -1.54 -19.87
CA ASP A 76 1.36 -1.50 -21.33
C ASP A 76 0.16 -2.28 -21.88
N ASN A 77 -0.14 -3.44 -21.29
CA ASN A 77 -1.35 -4.21 -21.58
C ASN A 77 -2.63 -3.38 -21.34
N LEU A 78 -2.73 -2.69 -20.19
CA LEU A 78 -3.87 -1.82 -19.88
C LEU A 78 -3.98 -0.63 -20.83
N LEU A 79 -2.86 -0.02 -21.24
CA LEU A 79 -2.86 1.08 -22.21
C LEU A 79 -3.35 0.61 -23.58
N ALA A 80 -2.91 -0.56 -24.04
CA ALA A 80 -3.37 -1.15 -25.28
C ALA A 80 -4.88 -1.44 -25.23
N LEU A 81 -5.37 -2.06 -24.16
CA LEU A 81 -6.80 -2.35 -23.97
C LEU A 81 -7.66 -1.06 -23.95
N ASN A 82 -7.20 0.00 -23.28
CA ASN A 82 -7.90 1.29 -23.29
C ASN A 82 -7.95 1.89 -24.70
N ALA A 83 -6.83 1.86 -25.43
CA ALA A 83 -6.79 2.38 -26.80
C ALA A 83 -7.76 1.64 -27.74
N GLU A 84 -7.91 0.33 -27.58
CA GLU A 84 -8.89 -0.46 -28.33
C GLU A 84 -10.34 -0.11 -27.99
N ASP A 85 -10.65 0.06 -26.71
CA ASP A 85 -11.99 0.47 -26.29
C ASP A 85 -12.33 1.87 -26.80
N ASP A 86 -11.36 2.78 -26.85
CA ASP A 86 -11.54 4.13 -27.40
C ASP A 86 -11.70 4.10 -28.93
N GLN A 87 -10.95 3.27 -29.66
CA GLN A 87 -11.17 3.03 -31.09
C GLN A 87 -12.57 2.49 -31.36
N LEU A 88 -13.06 1.56 -30.54
CA LEU A 88 -14.40 1.03 -30.69
C LEU A 88 -15.46 2.08 -30.39
N LYS A 89 -15.31 2.87 -29.34
CA LYS A 89 -16.21 4.00 -29.04
C LYS A 89 -16.24 5.01 -30.19
N ALA A 90 -15.12 5.26 -30.87
CA ALA A 90 -15.09 6.16 -32.03
C ALA A 90 -15.90 5.62 -33.24
N LEU A 91 -16.11 4.29 -33.32
CA LEU A 91 -16.97 3.67 -34.34
C LEU A 91 -18.46 3.63 -33.96
N LYS A 92 -18.80 4.12 -32.77
CA LYS A 92 -20.18 4.21 -32.30
C LYS A 92 -20.84 5.48 -32.86
N GLN A 93 -21.95 5.31 -33.55
CA GLN A 93 -22.84 6.39 -33.98
C GLN A 93 -24.20 6.18 -33.30
N GLU A 94 -24.58 7.11 -32.43
CA GLU A 94 -25.77 6.97 -31.57
C GLU A 94 -25.76 5.64 -30.83
N ASP A 95 -26.71 4.73 -31.11
CA ASP A 95 -26.82 3.40 -30.49
C ASP A 95 -26.36 2.25 -31.41
N ILE A 96 -25.62 2.56 -32.48
CA ILE A 96 -25.19 1.59 -33.49
C ILE A 96 -23.66 1.67 -33.69
N TYR A 97 -23.03 0.51 -33.75
CA TYR A 97 -21.67 0.35 -34.24
C TYR A 97 -21.71 0.05 -35.73
N LYS A 98 -21.03 0.87 -36.54
CA LYS A 98 -20.89 0.64 -37.97
C LYS A 98 -19.46 0.22 -38.28
N CYS A 99 -19.30 -0.90 -38.97
CA CYS A 99 -17.99 -1.30 -39.43
C CYS A 99 -17.52 -0.33 -40.54
N PRO A 100 -16.28 0.20 -40.49
CA PRO A 100 -15.77 1.08 -41.54
C PRO A 100 -15.34 0.31 -42.79
N LEU A 101 -15.03 -0.99 -42.65
CA LEU A 101 -14.48 -1.84 -43.71
C LEU A 101 -15.51 -2.81 -44.30
N SER A 102 -16.71 -2.89 -43.70
CA SER A 102 -17.83 -3.67 -44.22
C SER A 102 -19.13 -2.92 -43.97
N ASN A 103 -20.14 -3.11 -44.83
CA ASN A 103 -21.43 -2.41 -44.66
C ASN A 103 -22.30 -3.00 -43.53
N ARG A 104 -21.70 -3.73 -42.58
CA ARG A 104 -22.40 -4.36 -41.46
C ARG A 104 -22.55 -3.40 -40.30
N THR A 105 -23.72 -3.46 -39.67
CA THR A 105 -24.07 -2.67 -38.48
C THR A 105 -24.42 -3.60 -37.32
N TYR A 106 -24.14 -3.14 -36.11
CA TYR A 106 -24.38 -3.87 -34.87
C TYR A 106 -24.99 -2.92 -33.85
N THR A 107 -25.98 -3.35 -33.09
CA THR A 107 -26.56 -2.51 -32.02
C THR A 107 -25.62 -2.43 -30.82
N CYS A 108 -25.76 -1.41 -29.96
CA CYS A 108 -24.93 -1.28 -28.76
C CYS A 108 -25.01 -2.47 -27.79
N LYS A 109 -26.15 -3.17 -27.76
CA LYS A 109 -26.34 -4.42 -27.01
C LYS A 109 -25.51 -5.59 -27.57
N GLN A 110 -24.94 -5.43 -28.76
CA GLN A 110 -24.19 -6.45 -29.50
C GLN A 110 -22.69 -6.10 -29.64
N VAL A 111 -22.14 -5.30 -28.73
CA VAL A 111 -20.71 -4.92 -28.75
C VAL A 111 -19.77 -6.13 -28.87
N SER A 112 -20.10 -7.23 -28.19
CA SER A 112 -19.30 -8.47 -28.24
C SER A 112 -19.31 -9.12 -29.62
N TRP A 113 -20.43 -9.03 -30.35
CA TRP A 113 -20.54 -9.53 -31.71
C TRP A 113 -19.80 -8.63 -32.69
N PHE A 114 -19.81 -7.32 -32.47
CA PHE A 114 -19.03 -6.36 -33.22
C PHE A 114 -17.52 -6.59 -33.04
N LYS A 115 -17.05 -6.72 -31.78
CA LYS A 115 -15.66 -7.09 -31.46
C LYS A 115 -15.25 -8.40 -32.15
N LYS A 116 -16.10 -9.44 -32.11
CA LYS A 116 -15.86 -10.71 -32.82
C LYS A 116 -15.79 -10.56 -34.35
N HIS A 117 -16.65 -9.74 -34.93
CA HIS A 117 -16.64 -9.45 -36.37
C HIS A 117 -15.34 -8.77 -36.79
N LEU A 118 -14.92 -7.73 -36.07
CA LEU A 118 -13.66 -7.04 -36.33
C LEU A 118 -12.48 -8.00 -36.17
N LYS A 119 -12.44 -8.81 -35.09
CA LYS A 119 -11.35 -9.77 -34.83
C LYS A 119 -11.20 -10.81 -35.95
N LYS A 120 -12.31 -11.20 -36.57
CA LYS A 120 -12.31 -12.25 -37.61
C LYS A 120 -11.90 -11.72 -38.98
N LEU A 121 -12.26 -10.49 -39.33
CA LEU A 121 -12.19 -10.02 -40.72
C LEU A 121 -11.30 -8.80 -40.95
N HIS A 122 -10.99 -8.02 -39.90
CA HIS A 122 -10.47 -6.67 -40.09
C HIS A 122 -9.30 -6.34 -39.18
N TRP A 123 -9.38 -6.66 -37.89
CA TRP A 123 -8.46 -6.17 -36.87
C TRP A 123 -7.83 -7.30 -36.08
N THR A 124 -6.57 -7.09 -35.69
CA THR A 124 -5.90 -7.92 -34.69
C THR A 124 -5.96 -7.17 -33.37
N PHE A 125 -6.66 -7.75 -32.40
CA PHE A 125 -6.71 -7.21 -31.04
C PHE A 125 -5.46 -7.61 -30.26
N HIS A 126 -5.03 -6.73 -29.37
CA HIS A 126 -4.02 -6.92 -28.37
C HIS A 126 -4.32 -8.21 -27.60
N THR A 127 -3.27 -8.99 -27.42
CA THR A 127 -3.33 -10.19 -26.59
C THR A 127 -2.48 -9.91 -25.38
N VAL A 128 -3.10 -9.95 -24.20
CA VAL A 128 -2.40 -9.74 -22.93
C VAL A 128 -1.25 -10.74 -22.84
N SER A 129 -0.03 -10.22 -22.80
CA SER A 129 1.16 -11.02 -22.56
C SER A 129 1.10 -11.56 -21.13
N THR A 130 1.40 -12.85 -20.98
CA THR A 130 1.42 -13.57 -19.70
C THR A 130 2.80 -14.10 -19.39
N ASP A 131 3.85 -13.55 -20.02
CA ASP A 131 5.18 -14.14 -19.97
C ASP A 131 5.80 -13.96 -18.58
N VAL A 132 5.66 -15.01 -17.76
CA VAL A 132 6.03 -14.97 -16.35
C VAL A 132 7.55 -15.02 -16.24
N LYS A 133 8.21 -13.85 -16.17
CA LYS A 133 9.61 -13.80 -15.78
C LYS A 133 9.79 -14.48 -14.41
N ALA A 134 10.81 -15.33 -14.30
CA ALA A 134 11.13 -16.06 -13.08
C ALA A 134 11.72 -15.12 -12.02
N THR A 135 10.88 -14.35 -11.35
CA THR A 135 11.32 -13.49 -10.25
C THR A 135 11.48 -14.23 -8.93
N ASN A 136 12.49 -13.83 -8.16
CA ASN A 136 12.86 -14.41 -6.87
C ASN A 136 11.83 -14.01 -5.80
N ALA A 137 11.35 -15.00 -5.03
CA ALA A 137 10.36 -14.77 -3.96
C ALA A 137 10.89 -13.82 -2.87
N VAL A 138 12.20 -13.84 -2.59
CA VAL A 138 12.85 -12.95 -1.62
C VAL A 138 12.64 -11.48 -2.01
N GLN A 139 12.91 -11.13 -3.26
CA GLN A 139 12.76 -9.76 -3.76
C GLN A 139 11.32 -9.25 -3.60
N HIS A 140 10.33 -10.11 -3.83
CA HIS A 140 8.92 -9.77 -3.67
C HIS A 140 8.57 -9.51 -2.21
N VAL A 141 9.03 -10.39 -1.30
CA VAL A 141 8.84 -10.18 0.12
C VAL A 141 9.48 -8.87 0.57
N LEU A 142 10.68 -8.56 0.10
CA LEU A 142 11.36 -7.30 0.42
C LEU A 142 10.62 -6.08 -0.12
N PHE A 143 10.15 -6.12 -1.37
CA PHE A 143 9.35 -5.04 -1.95
C PHE A 143 8.05 -4.79 -1.17
N MET A 144 7.30 -5.86 -0.88
CA MET A 144 6.09 -5.78 -0.06
C MET A 144 6.38 -5.22 1.34
N SER A 145 7.50 -5.63 1.94
CA SER A 145 7.92 -5.16 3.27
C SER A 145 8.26 -3.67 3.26
N LEU A 146 8.93 -3.19 2.21
CA LEU A 146 9.23 -1.76 2.03
C LEU A 146 7.96 -0.94 1.83
N LEU A 147 7.03 -1.39 0.98
CA LEU A 147 5.74 -0.72 0.81
C LEU A 147 4.95 -0.67 2.12
N PHE A 148 4.91 -1.80 2.85
CA PHE A 148 4.23 -1.86 4.13
C PHE A 148 4.85 -0.89 5.15
N ARG A 149 6.19 -0.85 5.23
CA ARG A 149 6.91 0.09 6.08
C ARG A 149 6.62 1.54 5.71
N ASP A 150 6.65 1.88 4.42
CA ASP A 150 6.32 3.22 3.92
C ASP A 150 4.88 3.62 4.26
N THR A 151 3.95 2.67 4.18
CA THR A 151 2.53 2.88 4.53
C THR A 151 2.34 3.11 6.03
N MET A 152 3.00 2.32 6.87
CA MET A 152 2.95 2.54 8.31
C MET A 152 3.60 3.86 8.71
N ASP A 153 4.69 4.24 8.04
CA ASP A 153 5.38 5.51 8.27
C ASP A 153 4.53 6.70 7.81
N SER A 154 3.90 6.63 6.63
CA SER A 154 3.02 7.69 6.13
C SER A 154 1.84 7.95 7.06
N TYR A 155 1.25 6.89 7.65
CA TYR A 155 0.25 7.04 8.69
C TYR A 155 0.76 7.71 9.96
N LYS A 156 1.98 7.41 10.42
CA LYS A 156 2.58 8.06 11.60
C LYS A 156 2.89 9.54 11.34
N MET A 157 3.31 9.84 10.11
CA MET A 157 3.62 11.20 9.66
C MET A 157 2.36 12.02 9.37
N GLY A 158 1.22 11.37 9.15
CA GLY A 158 0.00 12.05 8.71
C GLY A 158 0.10 12.54 7.27
N ASP A 159 0.87 11.84 6.44
CA ASP A 159 1.14 12.21 5.06
C ASP A 159 0.10 11.58 4.12
N GLY A 160 -0.98 12.33 3.86
CA GLY A 160 -2.10 11.88 3.05
C GLY A 160 -1.70 11.50 1.62
N GLU A 161 -0.78 12.24 1.01
CA GLU A 161 -0.30 11.98 -0.35
C GLU A 161 0.46 10.64 -0.43
N ARG A 162 1.36 10.38 0.53
CA ARG A 162 2.05 9.08 0.62
C ARG A 162 1.07 7.94 0.85
N ILE A 163 0.07 8.13 1.73
CA ILE A 163 -0.98 7.12 1.97
C ILE A 163 -1.73 6.80 0.67
N LEU A 164 -2.17 7.82 -0.06
CA LEU A 164 -2.87 7.63 -1.34
C LEU A 164 -2.00 6.93 -2.37
N ARG A 165 -0.72 7.32 -2.49
CA ARG A 165 0.22 6.70 -3.42
C ARG A 165 0.41 5.22 -3.12
N ASN A 166 0.54 4.85 -1.84
CA ASN A 166 0.73 3.47 -1.44
C ASN A 166 -0.55 2.65 -1.66
N ALA A 167 -1.72 3.25 -1.45
CA ALA A 167 -2.99 2.59 -1.68
C ALA A 167 -3.21 2.15 -3.14
N TYR A 168 -2.60 2.80 -4.13
CA TYR A 168 -2.60 2.30 -5.51
C TYR A 168 -1.92 0.93 -5.62
N PHE A 169 -0.76 0.76 -4.96
CA PHE A 169 -0.06 -0.51 -4.96
C PHE A 169 -0.81 -1.56 -4.14
N GLU A 170 -1.32 -1.20 -2.96
CA GLU A 170 -2.14 -2.10 -2.15
C GLU A 170 -3.39 -2.57 -2.90
N TRP A 171 -4.03 -1.69 -3.67
CA TRP A 171 -5.19 -2.01 -4.48
C TRP A 171 -4.86 -3.04 -5.56
N LEU A 172 -3.74 -2.85 -6.28
CA LEU A 172 -3.25 -3.83 -7.26
C LEU A 172 -2.97 -5.18 -6.60
N PHE A 173 -2.41 -5.17 -5.39
CA PHE A 173 -2.16 -6.39 -4.64
C PHE A 173 -3.44 -7.11 -4.25
N ASP A 174 -4.40 -6.41 -3.66
CA ASP A 174 -5.68 -7.01 -3.28
C ASP A 174 -6.44 -7.55 -4.50
N SER A 175 -6.36 -6.88 -5.65
CA SER A 175 -6.93 -7.38 -6.89
C SER A 175 -6.29 -8.71 -7.31
N SER A 176 -4.95 -8.78 -7.30
CA SER A 176 -4.20 -9.99 -7.71
C SER A 176 -4.47 -11.23 -6.83
N VAL A 177 -4.72 -11.03 -5.53
CA VAL A 177 -5.02 -12.12 -4.59
C VAL A 177 -6.52 -12.36 -4.43
N LYS A 178 -7.37 -11.63 -5.17
CA LYS A 178 -8.84 -11.72 -5.16
C LYS A 178 -9.47 -11.35 -3.82
N HIS A 179 -8.88 -10.39 -3.11
CA HIS A 179 -9.40 -9.81 -1.88
C HIS A 179 -10.43 -8.71 -2.19
N THR A 180 -11.57 -9.11 -2.75
CA THR A 180 -12.62 -8.21 -3.28
C THR A 180 -13.09 -7.13 -2.31
N LYS A 181 -13.17 -7.43 -1.00
CA LYS A 181 -13.57 -6.44 0.01
C LYS A 181 -12.56 -5.28 0.10
N TYR A 182 -11.27 -5.60 0.17
CA TYR A 182 -10.21 -4.60 0.32
C TYR A 182 -9.95 -3.87 -1.00
N GLU A 183 -10.00 -4.60 -2.12
CA GLU A 183 -9.96 -4.04 -3.46
C GLU A 183 -11.03 -2.94 -3.66
N LEU A 184 -12.29 -3.23 -3.31
CA LEU A 184 -13.39 -2.25 -3.41
C LEU A 184 -13.20 -1.06 -2.47
N TRP A 185 -12.70 -1.31 -1.26
CA TRP A 185 -12.49 -0.26 -0.27
C TRP A 185 -11.38 0.71 -0.71
N LEU A 186 -10.23 0.19 -1.16
CA LEU A 186 -9.13 0.98 -1.67
C LEU A 186 -9.51 1.74 -2.95
N TRP A 187 -10.22 1.08 -3.89
CA TRP A 187 -10.74 1.76 -5.07
C TRP A 187 -11.65 2.94 -4.73
N ARG A 188 -12.56 2.75 -3.76
CA ARG A 188 -13.44 3.82 -3.29
C ARG A 188 -12.64 4.96 -2.68
N MET A 189 -11.66 4.65 -1.83
CA MET A 189 -10.78 5.64 -1.21
C MET A 189 -10.05 6.46 -2.28
N ILE A 190 -9.41 5.80 -3.24
CA ILE A 190 -8.72 6.44 -4.36
C ILE A 190 -9.71 7.31 -5.14
N SER A 191 -10.84 6.75 -5.58
CA SER A 191 -11.85 7.44 -6.39
C SER A 191 -12.41 8.68 -5.69
N TYR A 192 -12.60 8.63 -4.37
CA TYR A 192 -12.99 9.78 -3.57
C TYR A 192 -12.02 10.93 -3.69
N VAL A 193 -10.72 10.67 -3.58
CA VAL A 193 -9.72 11.72 -3.68
C VAL A 193 -9.57 12.22 -5.11
N ILE A 194 -9.57 11.34 -6.12
CA ILE A 194 -9.16 11.71 -7.47
C ILE A 194 -10.29 12.11 -8.42
N SER A 195 -11.55 11.76 -8.15
CA SER A 195 -12.61 11.90 -9.17
C SER A 195 -14.02 12.15 -8.64
N ILE A 196 -14.36 11.71 -7.43
CA ILE A 196 -15.74 11.76 -6.93
C ILE A 196 -16.00 13.01 -6.08
N LEU A 197 -15.10 13.32 -5.14
CA LEU A 197 -15.29 14.47 -4.26
C LEU A 197 -14.82 15.76 -4.94
N GLY A 198 -15.38 16.90 -4.51
CA GLY A 198 -14.88 18.22 -4.87
C GLY A 198 -13.46 18.45 -4.34
N VAL A 199 -12.80 19.51 -4.82
CA VAL A 199 -11.40 19.81 -4.43
C VAL A 199 -11.27 20.00 -2.91
N GLU A 200 -12.21 20.70 -2.29
CA GLU A 200 -12.19 20.96 -0.83
C GLU A 200 -12.45 19.66 -0.05
N ASP A 201 -13.51 18.92 -0.39
CA ASP A 201 -13.87 17.66 0.25
C ASP A 201 -12.78 16.58 0.08
N SER A 202 -12.15 16.51 -1.09
CA SER A 202 -11.06 15.57 -1.37
C SER A 202 -9.81 15.92 -0.56
N PHE A 203 -9.49 17.21 -0.42
CA PHE A 203 -8.41 17.67 0.46
C PHE A 203 -8.70 17.27 1.90
N GLU A 204 -9.89 17.59 2.42
CA GLU A 204 -10.27 17.21 3.79
C GLU A 204 -10.24 15.70 4.00
N TYR A 205 -10.79 14.92 3.06
CA TYR A 205 -10.78 13.46 3.14
C TYR A 205 -9.34 12.90 3.19
N LEU A 206 -8.47 13.39 2.31
CA LEU A 206 -7.07 12.96 2.20
C LEU A 206 -6.30 13.18 3.52
N TRP A 207 -6.45 14.36 4.13
CA TRP A 207 -5.73 14.70 5.37
C TRP A 207 -6.42 14.16 6.64
N ASN A 208 -7.72 13.85 6.59
CA ASN A 208 -8.46 13.21 7.69
C ASN A 208 -8.39 11.67 7.69
N MET A 209 -7.53 11.07 6.85
CA MET A 209 -7.23 9.63 6.92
C MET A 209 -6.45 9.26 8.19
N THR A 210 -5.86 10.24 8.87
CA THR A 210 -5.14 10.06 10.13
C THR A 210 -5.65 11.00 11.22
N VAL A 211 -5.45 10.61 12.47
CA VAL A 211 -5.80 11.41 13.65
C VAL A 211 -4.61 11.48 14.60
N ASN A 212 -4.30 12.68 15.10
CA ASN A 212 -3.27 12.89 16.11
C ASN A 212 -3.87 13.13 17.50
N LEU A 213 -4.07 12.05 18.26
CA LEU A 213 -4.66 12.16 19.60
C LEU A 213 -3.69 12.67 20.67
N LYS A 214 -2.37 12.53 20.44
CA LYS A 214 -1.34 12.81 21.46
C LYS A 214 -0.57 14.12 21.21
N GLY A 215 -0.74 14.73 20.04
CA GLY A 215 0.09 15.82 19.55
C GLY A 215 1.50 15.36 19.18
N GLY A 216 2.25 16.23 18.50
CA GLY A 216 3.64 15.97 18.08
C GLY A 216 3.76 15.13 16.81
N ILE A 217 4.96 15.12 16.25
CA ILE A 217 5.31 14.40 15.01
C ILE A 217 5.37 12.89 15.31
N TYR A 218 5.10 12.04 14.31
CA TYR A 218 5.11 10.57 14.41
C TYR A 218 4.04 9.95 15.35
N ASN A 219 3.10 10.75 15.85
CA ASN A 219 2.05 10.30 16.78
C ASN A 219 0.67 10.15 16.13
N ASN A 220 0.57 10.33 14.82
CA ASN A 220 -0.66 10.07 14.08
C ASN A 220 -0.98 8.57 14.07
N ILE A 221 -2.27 8.26 14.06
CA ILE A 221 -2.79 6.91 13.83
C ILE A 221 -3.77 6.92 12.67
N PRO A 222 -3.94 5.81 11.94
CA PRO A 222 -5.04 5.66 10.99
C PRO A 222 -6.39 5.96 11.65
N ASN A 223 -7.28 6.66 10.93
CA ASN A 223 -8.60 7.01 11.45
C ASN A 223 -9.41 5.76 11.84
N ASP A 224 -9.30 4.66 11.08
CA ASP A 224 -9.93 3.37 11.42
C ASP A 224 -9.49 2.87 12.82
N ASN A 225 -8.21 2.98 13.15
CA ASN A 225 -7.70 2.66 14.49
C ASN A 225 -8.29 3.60 15.56
N CYS A 226 -8.50 4.88 15.23
CA CYS A 226 -9.14 5.83 16.14
C CYS A 226 -10.59 5.42 16.43
N VAL A 227 -11.34 5.05 15.40
CA VAL A 227 -12.72 4.53 15.54
C VAL A 227 -12.73 3.25 16.37
N GLU A 228 -11.77 2.32 16.17
CA GLU A 228 -11.66 1.11 16.98
C GLU A 228 -11.40 1.43 18.47
N LEU A 229 -10.52 2.40 18.75
CA LEU A 229 -10.27 2.87 20.12
C LEU A 229 -11.53 3.46 20.75
N GLN A 230 -12.27 4.30 20.02
CA GLN A 230 -13.52 4.88 20.50
C GLN A 230 -14.58 3.81 20.79
N VAL A 231 -14.77 2.85 19.87
CA VAL A 231 -15.70 1.72 20.06
C VAL A 231 -15.30 0.89 21.29
N ASN A 232 -14.01 0.63 21.48
CA ASN A 232 -13.54 -0.12 22.64
C ASN A 232 -13.75 0.63 23.95
N ASN A 233 -13.59 1.96 23.96
CA ASN A 233 -13.93 2.79 25.13
C ASN A 233 -15.42 2.71 25.45
N ILE A 234 -16.29 2.87 24.45
CA ILE A 234 -17.76 2.76 24.62
C ILE A 234 -18.15 1.38 25.17
N LYS A 235 -17.57 0.30 24.64
CA LYS A 235 -17.79 -1.06 25.13
C LYS A 235 -17.37 -1.24 26.59
N ARG A 236 -16.26 -0.61 27.00
CA ARG A 236 -15.77 -0.65 28.39
C ARG A 236 -16.73 0.08 29.32
N GLU A 237 -17.16 1.28 28.96
CA GLU A 237 -18.13 2.04 29.74
C GLU A 237 -19.47 1.30 29.85
N LEU A 238 -19.96 0.74 28.74
CA LEU A 238 -21.15 -0.12 28.76
C LEU A 238 -21.00 -1.32 29.68
N ALA A 239 -19.81 -1.93 29.75
CA ALA A 239 -19.57 -3.06 30.63
C ALA A 239 -19.76 -2.71 32.12
N THR A 240 -19.52 -1.46 32.52
CA THR A 240 -19.71 -1.00 33.91
C THR A 240 -21.16 -1.04 34.36
N GLN A 241 -22.12 -1.03 33.43
CA GLN A 241 -23.55 -1.04 33.74
C GLN A 241 -24.12 -2.44 34.02
N GLY A 242 -23.33 -3.50 33.86
CA GLY A 242 -23.74 -4.87 34.17
C GLY A 242 -24.97 -5.32 33.38
N ALA A 243 -26.03 -5.73 34.08
CA ALA A 243 -27.29 -6.18 33.48
C ALA A 243 -28.17 -5.04 32.93
N ASN A 244 -27.89 -3.78 33.27
CA ASN A 244 -28.70 -2.62 32.87
C ASN A 244 -28.37 -2.08 31.47
N LYS A 245 -27.60 -2.83 30.67
CA LYS A 245 -27.24 -2.45 29.30
C LYS A 245 -28.51 -2.35 28.44
N SER A 246 -28.75 -1.17 27.89
CA SER A 246 -29.82 -0.89 26.95
C SER A 246 -29.32 -0.09 25.76
N TYR A 247 -30.07 -0.08 24.65
CA TYR A 247 -29.74 0.79 23.52
C TYR A 247 -29.64 2.27 23.93
N GLN A 248 -30.53 2.73 24.80
CA GLN A 248 -30.51 4.10 25.31
C GLN A 248 -29.23 4.39 26.10
N SER A 249 -28.79 3.45 26.92
CA SER A 249 -27.53 3.60 27.66
C SER A 249 -26.31 3.67 26.74
N ALA A 250 -26.27 2.87 25.67
CA ALA A 250 -25.21 2.92 24.67
C ALA A 250 -25.21 4.27 23.95
N LYS A 251 -26.38 4.75 23.52
CA LYS A 251 -26.53 6.07 22.89
C LYS A 251 -26.05 7.19 23.82
N ASN A 252 -26.45 7.17 25.09
CA ASN A 252 -26.02 8.17 26.06
C ASN A 252 -24.50 8.15 26.25
N ILE A 253 -23.88 6.97 26.37
CA ILE A 253 -22.42 6.84 26.47
C ILE A 253 -21.75 7.40 25.22
N CYS A 254 -22.18 7.01 24.01
CA CYS A 254 -21.61 7.52 22.76
C CYS A 254 -21.61 9.05 22.69
N MET A 255 -22.72 9.68 23.08
CA MET A 255 -22.88 11.15 23.03
C MET A 255 -22.09 11.90 24.11
N THR A 256 -21.79 11.25 25.23
CA THR A 256 -21.15 11.90 26.40
C THR A 256 -19.66 11.59 26.54
N THR A 257 -19.16 10.50 25.95
CA THR A 257 -17.78 10.02 26.13
C THR A 257 -16.74 11.12 25.85
N GLN A 258 -16.87 11.84 24.73
CA GLN A 258 -15.92 12.90 24.37
C GLN A 258 -15.90 14.04 25.39
N VAL A 259 -17.07 14.44 25.89
CA VAL A 259 -17.21 15.50 26.90
C VAL A 259 -16.61 15.07 28.23
N VAL A 260 -16.89 13.82 28.64
CA VAL A 260 -16.34 13.23 29.88
C VAL A 260 -14.81 13.14 29.81
N ASP A 261 -14.26 12.71 28.67
CA ASP A 261 -12.80 12.65 28.46
C ASP A 261 -12.17 14.04 28.50
N ALA A 262 -12.79 15.05 27.89
CA ALA A 262 -12.31 16.44 27.94
C ALA A 262 -12.31 17.00 29.38
N ILE A 263 -13.39 16.78 30.16
CA ILE A 263 -13.47 17.17 31.57
C ILE A 263 -12.38 16.46 32.38
N ARG A 264 -12.17 15.17 32.13
CA ARG A 264 -11.14 14.36 32.82
C ARG A 264 -9.74 14.88 32.53
N GLU A 265 -9.43 15.21 31.28
CA GLU A 265 -8.13 15.79 30.92
C GLU A 265 -7.93 17.16 31.56
N GLN A 266 -8.96 18.00 31.56
CA GLN A 266 -8.89 19.31 32.20
C GLN A 266 -8.69 19.19 33.71
N LEU A 267 -9.39 18.28 34.37
CA LEU A 267 -9.21 18.02 35.80
C LEU A 267 -7.79 17.57 36.13
N VAL A 268 -7.22 16.66 35.33
CA VAL A 268 -5.83 16.21 35.48
C VAL A 268 -4.84 17.37 35.34
N ARG A 269 -5.06 18.25 34.35
CA ARG A 269 -4.23 19.45 34.14
C ARG A 269 -4.33 20.42 35.32
N THR A 270 -5.54 20.75 35.77
CA THR A 270 -5.78 21.69 36.87
C THR A 270 -5.25 21.15 38.21
N SER A 271 -5.44 19.86 38.48
CA SER A 271 -4.94 19.21 39.70
C SER A 271 -3.43 18.99 39.71
N LYS A 272 -2.72 19.28 38.60
CA LYS A 272 -1.29 18.96 38.41
C LYS A 272 -0.97 17.49 38.68
N THR A 273 -1.95 16.61 38.55
CA THR A 273 -1.76 15.18 38.79
C THR A 273 -0.97 14.60 37.63
N VAL A 274 0.24 14.12 37.89
CA VAL A 274 1.05 13.44 36.87
C VAL A 274 0.40 12.09 36.58
N ARG A 275 -0.13 11.89 35.36
CA ARG A 275 -0.50 10.54 34.91
C ARG A 275 0.77 9.68 34.92
N SER A 276 0.73 8.54 35.60
CA SER A 276 1.80 7.54 35.51
C SER A 276 1.96 7.13 34.04
N ARG A 277 3.02 7.62 33.39
CA ARG A 277 3.40 7.20 32.05
C ARG A 277 4.22 5.93 32.20
N ARG A 278 3.62 4.79 31.87
CA ARG A 278 4.38 3.57 31.57
C ARG A 278 4.61 3.54 30.07
N GLU A 279 5.69 4.16 29.61
CA GLU A 279 6.21 3.84 28.29
C GLU A 279 6.81 2.44 28.37
N ARG A 280 6.44 1.57 27.42
CA ARG A 280 7.12 0.29 27.31
C ARG A 280 8.55 0.58 26.89
N PRO A 281 9.56 -0.03 27.52
CA PRO A 281 10.93 0.13 27.07
C PRO A 281 11.02 -0.28 25.60
N VAL A 282 11.76 0.50 24.81
CA VAL A 282 12.10 0.13 23.45
C VAL A 282 12.98 -1.11 23.55
N VAL A 283 12.57 -2.19 22.91
CA VAL A 283 13.36 -3.42 22.85
C VAL A 283 14.54 -3.15 21.92
N ASP A 284 15.76 -3.29 22.43
CA ASP A 284 16.95 -3.27 21.58
C ASP A 284 17.03 -4.59 20.81
N LYS A 285 16.95 -4.49 19.48
CA LYS A 285 16.99 -5.62 18.55
C LYS A 285 18.33 -5.76 17.84
N THR A 286 19.32 -4.94 18.17
CA THR A 286 20.60 -4.87 17.44
C THR A 286 21.25 -6.24 17.33
N ASN A 287 21.30 -6.99 18.44
CA ASN A 287 21.86 -8.34 18.44
C ASN A 287 21.09 -9.30 17.53
N ASP A 288 19.75 -9.26 17.54
CA ASP A 288 18.93 -10.14 16.69
C ASP A 288 19.20 -9.87 15.21
N ILE A 289 19.24 -8.59 14.81
CA ILE A 289 19.54 -8.20 13.42
C ILE A 289 20.95 -8.65 13.03
N VAL A 290 21.96 -8.44 13.88
CA VAL A 290 23.34 -8.90 13.62
C VAL A 290 23.40 -10.42 13.41
N HIS A 291 22.68 -11.20 14.23
CA HIS A 291 22.60 -12.65 14.04
C HIS A 291 21.90 -13.04 12.73
N MET A 292 20.83 -12.34 12.36
CA MET A 292 20.13 -12.57 11.10
C MET A 292 21.00 -12.23 9.89
N VAL A 293 21.73 -11.11 9.92
CA VAL A 293 22.69 -10.72 8.86
C VAL A 293 23.77 -11.79 8.71
N LYS A 294 24.35 -12.26 9.82
CA LYS A 294 25.35 -13.34 9.80
C LYS A 294 24.78 -14.61 9.18
N PHE A 295 23.56 -15.00 9.53
CA PHE A 295 22.88 -16.16 8.96
C PHE A 295 22.64 -16.02 7.45
N LEU A 296 22.21 -14.85 6.98
CA LEU A 296 21.99 -14.58 5.55
C LEU A 296 23.32 -14.68 4.77
N ARG A 297 24.37 -14.01 5.26
CA ARG A 297 25.67 -13.95 4.58
C ARG A 297 26.45 -15.27 4.59
N GLN A 298 26.19 -16.15 5.55
CA GLN A 298 26.70 -17.54 5.52
C GLN A 298 26.23 -18.32 4.28
N GLN A 299 25.11 -17.92 3.67
CA GLN A 299 24.57 -18.57 2.48
C GLN A 299 25.06 -17.92 1.17
N GLY A 300 25.87 -16.86 1.25
CA GLY A 300 26.39 -16.10 0.12
C GLY A 300 25.99 -14.62 0.15
N PRO A 301 26.33 -13.86 -0.91
CA PRO A 301 25.89 -12.46 -1.06
C PRO A 301 24.37 -12.34 -1.01
N VAL A 302 23.86 -11.31 -0.34
CA VAL A 302 22.43 -11.20 -0.05
C VAL A 302 21.59 -11.10 -1.33
N LYS A 303 22.14 -10.47 -2.37
CA LYS A 303 21.55 -10.35 -3.71
C LYS A 303 21.29 -11.69 -4.42
N ASP A 304 22.02 -12.73 -4.05
CA ASP A 304 21.99 -14.05 -4.71
C ASP A 304 21.13 -15.05 -3.91
N LEU A 305 20.62 -14.65 -2.74
CA LEU A 305 19.77 -15.49 -1.91
C LEU A 305 18.42 -15.71 -2.58
N ALA A 306 18.12 -16.97 -2.86
CA ALA A 306 16.81 -17.42 -3.32
C ALA A 306 16.22 -18.39 -2.30
N TRP A 307 14.99 -18.13 -1.86
CA TRP A 307 14.26 -19.08 -1.03
C TRP A 307 13.59 -20.12 -1.90
N LYS A 308 13.61 -21.38 -1.45
CA LYS A 308 12.77 -22.42 -2.05
C LYS A 308 11.33 -21.91 -2.02
N ARG A 309 10.75 -21.71 -3.20
CA ARG A 309 9.38 -21.19 -3.33
C ARG A 309 8.45 -22.15 -2.59
N TYR A 310 7.79 -21.65 -1.54
CA TYR A 310 6.71 -22.40 -0.93
C TYR A 310 5.61 -22.59 -1.97
N SER A 311 5.06 -23.80 -2.07
CA SER A 311 3.98 -24.11 -3.01
C SER A 311 2.76 -23.20 -2.84
N SER A 312 2.58 -22.64 -1.63
CA SER A 312 1.53 -21.68 -1.28
C SER A 312 1.85 -20.21 -1.57
N PHE A 313 3.11 -19.86 -1.87
CA PHE A 313 3.47 -18.47 -2.13
C PHE A 313 3.00 -18.03 -3.52
N LYS A 314 1.96 -17.19 -3.52
CA LYS A 314 1.48 -16.47 -4.69
C LYS A 314 2.16 -15.11 -4.71
N ASP A 315 2.86 -14.85 -5.81
CA ASP A 315 3.47 -13.57 -6.07
C ASP A 315 2.36 -12.61 -6.57
N PRO A 316 1.98 -11.59 -5.78
CA PRO A 316 0.86 -10.73 -6.13
C PRO A 316 1.05 -10.00 -7.47
N ILE A 317 2.26 -9.51 -7.79
CA ILE A 317 2.48 -8.76 -9.03
C ILE A 317 2.30 -9.66 -10.25
N LYS A 318 2.77 -10.91 -10.16
CA LYS A 318 2.59 -11.90 -11.24
C LYS A 318 1.15 -12.38 -11.39
N CYS A 319 0.35 -12.24 -10.35
CA CYS A 319 -1.06 -12.63 -10.38
C CYS A 319 -1.97 -11.51 -10.90
N ILE A 320 -1.42 -10.35 -11.29
CA ILE A 320 -2.22 -9.29 -11.92
C ILE A 320 -2.59 -9.73 -13.33
N ASP A 321 -3.87 -10.04 -13.51
CA ASP A 321 -4.48 -10.26 -14.82
C ASP A 321 -4.96 -8.91 -15.36
N ALA A 322 -4.29 -8.41 -16.41
CA ALA A 322 -4.61 -7.10 -16.99
C ALA A 322 -6.01 -7.06 -17.64
N ASP A 323 -6.49 -8.19 -18.19
CA ASP A 323 -7.83 -8.29 -18.77
C ASP A 323 -8.90 -8.26 -17.66
N GLU A 324 -8.73 -9.08 -16.62
CA GLU A 324 -9.64 -9.11 -15.46
C GLU A 324 -9.72 -7.72 -14.80
N LEU A 325 -8.56 -7.10 -14.57
CA LEU A 325 -8.45 -5.77 -14.00
C LEU A 325 -9.10 -4.70 -14.88
N HIS A 326 -8.86 -4.72 -16.20
CA HIS A 326 -9.46 -3.76 -17.14
C HIS A 326 -10.99 -3.85 -17.16
N ILE A 327 -11.53 -5.08 -17.25
CA ILE A 327 -12.98 -5.33 -17.20
C ILE A 327 -13.57 -4.81 -15.89
N TRP A 328 -12.88 -5.08 -14.77
CA TRP A 328 -13.33 -4.65 -13.45
C TRP A 328 -13.36 -3.12 -13.34
N ILE A 329 -12.29 -2.43 -13.74
CA ILE A 329 -12.22 -0.95 -13.71
C ILE A 329 -13.35 -0.35 -14.53
N ASN A 330 -13.57 -0.85 -15.75
CA ASN A 330 -14.63 -0.34 -16.62
C ASN A 330 -16.02 -0.56 -16.04
N ARG A 331 -16.25 -1.70 -15.40
CA ARG A 331 -17.49 -1.96 -14.65
C ARG A 331 -17.68 -0.95 -13.52
N GLN A 332 -16.64 -0.67 -12.73
CA GLN A 332 -16.75 0.31 -11.64
C GLN A 332 -17.01 1.72 -12.16
N LYS A 333 -16.36 2.13 -13.26
CA LYS A 333 -16.63 3.41 -13.94
C LYS A 333 -18.10 3.53 -14.36
N THR A 334 -18.67 2.47 -14.94
CA THR A 334 -20.10 2.46 -15.32
C THR A 334 -21.02 2.58 -14.10
N ILE A 335 -20.74 1.83 -13.03
CA ILE A 335 -21.54 1.91 -11.78
C ILE A 335 -21.47 3.33 -11.21
N ALA A 336 -20.27 3.90 -11.15
CA ALA A 336 -20.04 5.27 -10.71
C ALA A 336 -20.86 6.27 -11.53
N SER A 337 -20.85 6.17 -12.86
CA SER A 337 -21.61 7.08 -13.74
C SER A 337 -23.14 6.95 -13.68
N ILE A 338 -23.67 5.87 -13.10
CA ILE A 338 -25.12 5.65 -12.97
C ILE A 338 -25.62 6.18 -11.62
N LEU A 339 -24.78 6.09 -10.59
CA LEU A 339 -25.16 6.39 -9.20
C LEU A 339 -24.77 7.79 -8.73
N MET A 340 -23.93 8.50 -9.50
CA MET A 340 -23.60 9.92 -9.35
C MET A 340 -24.23 10.68 -10.49
#